data_AF-A0A8H4VX48-F1
#
_entry.id   AF-A0A8H4VX48-F1
#
_cell.length_a   1.000
_cell.length_b   1.000
_cell.length_c   1.000
_cell.angle_alpha   90.00
_cell.angle_beta   90.00
_cell.angle_gamma   90.00
#
_symmetry.space_group_name_H-M   'P 1'
#
loop_
_entity.id
_entity.type
_entity.pdbx_description
1 polymer ?
#
loop_
_entity_poly.entity_id
_entity_poly.type
_entity_poly.pdbx_seq_one_letter_code
_entity_poly.pdbx_strand_id
1 'polypeptide(L)' 'MHRTLSIDYAVVLTGEIVLRLDNGDEKTVRPGEYIIQGGANHQWINRTDETCRIMFVTVGAEKVKLADGTELEETVLKK' A
#
# COMPACT_ATOMS: atom_id res chain seq x y z
N MET A 1 -9.51 -1.92 2.46
CA MET A 1 -8.73 -1.18 1.44
C MET A 1 -8.78 0.29 1.80
N HIS A 2 -7.63 0.96 1.75
CA HIS A 2 -7.50 2.36 2.16
C HIS A 2 -6.37 3.08 1.40
N ARG A 3 -6.41 4.41 1.42
CA ARG A 3 -5.43 5.34 0.88
C ARG A 3 -5.14 6.37 1.97
N THR A 4 -3.87 6.67 2.15
CA THR A 4 -3.35 7.76 2.98
C THR A 4 -2.78 8.88 2.09
N LEU A 5 -2.75 10.11 2.61
CA LEU A 5 -2.05 11.23 1.97
C LEU A 5 -0.54 11.17 2.29
N SER A 6 0.11 10.14 1.76
CA SER A 6 1.53 9.86 2.00
C SER A 6 2.22 9.22 0.81
N ILE A 7 3.55 9.31 0.83
CA ILE A 7 4.42 8.34 0.17
C ILE A 7 4.97 7.38 1.21
N ASP A 8 4.80 6.08 0.96
CA ASP A 8 5.26 5.02 1.85
C ASP A 8 6.38 4.22 1.19
N TYR A 9 7.51 4.09 1.89
CA TYR A 9 8.57 3.15 1.56
C TYR A 9 8.42 1.93 2.45
N ALA A 10 8.03 0.81 1.84
CA ALA A 10 7.79 -0.44 2.55
C ALA A 10 8.82 -1.49 2.14
N VAL A 11 9.41 -2.19 3.10
CA VAL A 11 10.33 -3.31 2.87
C VAL A 11 9.83 -4.52 3.65
N VAL A 12 9.69 -5.66 2.97
CA VAL A 12 9.34 -6.93 3.63
C VAL A 12 10.60 -7.49 4.29
N LEU A 13 10.58 -7.63 5.61
CA LEU A 13 11.70 -8.15 6.39
C LEU A 13 11.64 -9.67 6.52
N THR A 14 10.46 -10.22 6.81
CA THR A 14 10.21 -11.67 6.95
C THR A 14 8.80 -12.02 6.49
N GLY A 15 8.57 -13.28 6.07
CA GLY A 15 7.29 -13.75 5.52
C GLY A 15 6.98 -13.14 4.15
N GLU A 16 5.74 -13.28 3.69
CA GLU A 16 5.27 -12.64 2.44
C GLU A 16 3.89 -12.03 2.61
N ILE A 17 3.57 -11.04 1.78
CA ILE A 17 2.29 -10.33 1.81
C ILE A 17 1.78 -10.09 0.40
N VAL A 18 0.47 -10.14 0.20
CA VAL A 18 -0.16 -9.70 -1.04
C VAL A 18 -0.54 -8.22 -0.91
N LEU A 19 -0.01 -7.39 -1.81
CA LEU A 19 -0.51 -6.05 -2.08
C LEU A 19 -1.63 -6.14 -3.13
N ARG A 20 -2.84 -5.75 -2.75
CA ARG A 20 -4.00 -5.62 -3.66
C ARG A 20 -4.32 -4.15 -3.90
N LEU A 21 -4.55 -3.78 -5.16
CA LEU A 21 -4.99 -2.45 -5.59
C LEU A 21 -6.49 -2.42 -5.91
N ASP A 22 -7.04 -1.23 -6.11
CA ASP A 22 -8.48 -1.00 -6.33
C ASP A 22 -8.99 -1.52 -7.69
N ASN A 23 -8.13 -1.58 -8.70
CA ASN A 23 -8.42 -2.21 -9.99
C ASN A 23 -8.43 -3.75 -9.94
N GLY A 24 -8.12 -4.35 -8.78
CA GLY A 24 -8.05 -5.79 -8.58
C GLY A 24 -6.67 -6.39 -8.83
N ASP A 25 -5.68 -5.60 -9.27
CA ASP A 25 -4.31 -6.08 -9.44
C ASP A 25 -3.72 -6.52 -8.09
N GLU A 26 -2.96 -7.60 -8.14
CA GLU A 26 -2.30 -8.17 -6.98
C GLU A 26 -0.85 -8.49 -7.25
N LYS A 27 -0.02 -8.28 -6.22
CA LYS A 27 1.36 -8.73 -6.22
C LYS A 27 1.75 -9.29 -4.87
N THR A 28 2.31 -10.50 -4.86
CA THR A 28 3.01 -11.03 -3.68
C THR A 28 4.36 -10.35 -3.56
N VAL A 29 4.65 -9.81 -2.38
CA VAL A 29 5.92 -9.18 -2.04
C VAL A 29 6.63 -10.03 -0.99
N ARG A 30 7.89 -10.36 -1.27
CA ARG A 30 8.71 -11.33 -0.53
C ARG A 30 9.85 -10.67 0.25
N PRO A 31 10.52 -11.38 1.17
CA PRO A 31 11.61 -10.81 1.95
C PRO A 31 12.70 -10.17 1.08
N GLY A 32 13.09 -8.94 1.42
CA GLY A 32 14.07 -8.14 0.69
C GLY A 32 13.50 -7.34 -0.49
N GLU A 33 12.26 -7.59 -0.89
CA GLU A 33 11.56 -6.76 -1.87
C GLU A 33 10.94 -5.53 -1.20
N TYR A 34 10.73 -4.48 -1.99
CA TYR A 34 10.22 -3.19 -1.52
C TYR A 34 9.07 -2.66 -2.39
N ILE A 35 8.25 -1.82 -1.77
CA ILE A 35 7.16 -1.08 -2.40
C ILE A 35 7.40 0.41 -2.17
N ILE A 36 7.21 1.22 -3.22
CA ILE A 36 7.11 2.67 -3.12
C ILE A 36 5.66 3.01 -3.45
N GLN A 37 4.89 3.40 -2.43
CA GLN A 37 3.45 3.60 -2.55
C GLN A 37 3.13 5.09 -2.46
N GLY A 38 2.71 5.71 -3.57
CA GLY A 38 2.36 7.13 -3.63
C GLY A 38 0.85 7.35 -3.62
N GLY A 39 0.21 7.23 -2.46
CA GLY A 39 -1.23 7.50 -2.32
C GLY A 39 -2.14 6.57 -3.14
N ALA A 40 -1.71 5.36 -3.51
CA ALA A 40 -2.60 4.39 -4.14
C ALA A 40 -3.52 3.73 -3.09
N ASN A 41 -4.78 3.50 -3.46
CA ASN A 41 -5.73 2.80 -2.59
C ASN A 41 -5.36 1.32 -2.58
N HIS A 42 -5.14 0.75 -1.40
CA HIS A 42 -4.54 -0.58 -1.29
C HIS A 42 -5.01 -1.37 -0.08
N GLN A 43 -4.76 -2.67 -0.14
CA GLN A 43 -4.97 -3.60 0.97
C GLN A 43 -3.81 -4.58 1.06
N TRP A 44 -3.36 -4.84 2.29
CA TRP A 44 -2.43 -5.90 2.61
C TRP A 44 -3.21 -7.16 3.00
N ILE A 45 -2.90 -8.28 2.37
CA ILE A 45 -3.56 -9.56 2.62
C ILE A 45 -2.47 -10.59 2.90
N ASN A 46 -2.44 -11.12 4.12
CA ASN A 46 -1.60 -12.27 4.43
C ASN A 46 -2.39 -13.54 4.08
N ARG A 47 -1.91 -14.29 3.09
CA ARG A 47 -2.49 -15.57 2.64
C ARG A 47 -1.75 -16.78 3.18
N THR A 48 -0.81 -16.55 4.09
CA THR A 48 0.02 -17.58 4.72
C THR A 48 -0.35 -17.70 6.20
N ASP A 49 0.05 -18.81 6.81
CA ASP A 49 -0.09 -19.03 8.26
C ASP A 49 1.08 -18.40 9.05
N GLU A 50 2.07 -17.84 8.35
CA GLU A 50 3.26 -17.23 8.93
C GLU A 50 3.08 -15.71 9.13
N THR A 51 3.71 -15.16 10.17
CA THR A 51 3.71 -13.71 10.36
C THR A 51 4.60 -13.02 9.33
N CYS A 52 4.01 -12.15 8.50
CA CYS A 52 4.77 -11.21 7.67
C CYS A 52 5.14 -9.96 8.48
N ARG A 53 6.41 -9.57 8.48
CA ARG A 53 6.90 -8.32 9.09
C ARG A 53 7.38 -7.37 8.00
N ILE A 54 6.82 -6.17 8.02
CA ILE A 54 7.10 -5.12 7.05
C ILE A 54 7.56 -3.87 7.81
N MET A 55 8.65 -3.26 7.36
CA MET A 55 9.06 -1.94 7.82
C MET A 55 8.45 -0.89 6.91
N PHE A 56 7.80 0.12 7.49
CA PHE A 56 7.27 1.26 6.76
C PHE A 56 8.01 2.54 7.18
N VAL A 57 8.38 3.35 6.20
CA VAL A 57 8.69 4.77 6.38
C VAL A 57 7.63 5.55 5.61
N THR A 58 6.77 6.26 6.35
CA THR A 58 5.65 7.02 5.80
C THR A 58 5.95 8.51 5.91
N VAL A 59 5.86 9.21 4.79
CA VAL A 59 6.08 10.66 4.70
C VAL A 59 4.81 11.32 4.17
N GLY A 60 4.31 12.35 4.86
CA GLY A 60 3.13 13.09 4.41
C GLY A 60 3.33 13.69 3.02
N ALA A 61 2.29 13.63 2.20
CA ALA A 61 2.31 14.09 0.81
C ALA A 61 1.03 14.87 0.45
N GLU A 62 1.08 15.62 -0.65
CA GLU A 62 -0.10 16.25 -1.22
C GLU A 62 -1.08 15.20 -1.80
N LYS A 63 -2.31 15.65 -2.09
CA LYS A 63 -3.32 14.79 -2.73
C LYS A 63 -2.83 14.30 -4.08
N VAL A 64 -3.19 13.06 -4.42
CA VAL A 64 -2.97 12.53 -5.77
C VAL A 64 -3.91 13.25 -6.74
N LYS A 65 -3.34 13.95 -7.71
CA LYS A 65 -4.08 14.62 -8.79
C LYS A 65 -3.95 13.85 -10.09
N LEU A 66 -5.07 13.43 -10.64
CA LEU A 66 -5.14 12.71 -11.91
C LEU A 66 -4.97 13.66 -13.09
N ALA A 67 -4.71 13.11 -14.28
CA ALA A 67 -4.50 13.88 -15.51
C ALA A 67 -5.72 14.74 -15.90
N ASP A 68 -6.93 14.33 -15.51
CA ASP A 68 -8.17 15.08 -15.73
C ASP A 68 -8.44 16.17 -14.67
N GLY A 69 -7.53 16.34 -13.71
CA GLY A 69 -7.64 17.31 -12.62
C GLY A 69 -8.38 16.81 -11.39
N THR A 70 -8.93 15.59 -11.42
CA THR A 70 -9.57 14.98 -10.24
C THR A 70 -8.57 14.79 -9.12
N GLU A 71 -8.90 15.27 -7.93
CA GLU A 71 -8.12 15.03 -6.71
C GLU A 71 -8.69 13.86 -5.94
N LEU A 72 -7.82 12.94 -5.54
CA LEU A 72 -8.18 11.74 -4.81
C LEU A 72 -8.09 11.99 -3.31
N GLU A 73 -9.22 11.84 -2.64
CA GLU A 73 -9.31 11.99 -1.19
C GLU A 73 -8.71 10.78 -0.45
N GLU A 74 -8.33 11.02 0.80
CA GLU A 74 -8.02 9.97 1.77
C GLU A 74 -9.22 9.03 1.91
N THR A 75 -8.97 7.73 2.01
CA THR A 75 -10.03 6.75 2.24
C THR A 75 -9.87 6.13 3.60
N VAL A 76 -10.92 6.19 4.41
CA VAL A 76 -10.93 5.60 5.75
C VAL A 76 -11.26 4.12 5.63
N LEU A 77 -10.60 3.27 6.41
CA LEU A 77 -11.03 1.88 6.59
C LEU A 77 -12.46 1.89 7.15
N LYS A 78 -13.44 1.55 6.32
CA LYS A 78 -14.80 1.25 6.79
C LYS A 78 -14.68 -0.04 7.61
N LYS A 79 -14.95 0.08 8.91
CA LYS A 79 -15.06 -1.07 9.82
C LYS A 79 -16.21 -1.97 9.39
#